data_AF-A0A7K3D310-F1
#
_entry.id   AF-A0A7K3D310-F1
#
_cell.length_a   1.000
_cell.length_b   1.000
_cell.length_c   1.000
_cell.angle_alpha   90.00
_cell.angle_beta   90.00
_cell.angle_gamma   90.00
#
_symmetry.space_group_name_H-M   'P 1'
#
loop_
_entity.id
_entity.type
_entity.pdbx_description
1 polymer ?
#
loop_
_entity_poly.entity_id
_entity_poly.type
_entity_poly.pdbx_seq_one_letter_code
_entity_poly.pdbx_strand_id
1 'polypeptide(L)'
;AVRRFTAGDPQLPASALAAALTTHPDPVLDAFRTRLHAPDPAADAILCCLADVTTPALARRVATLVHDLLEARPEAAAPAVAYIDRRLEHGPDARPVLFPLVAGLLHSRHVQLRAALAPVLAAPGTDASRALRGELLDVLLSQERDAAVLESVLRAVVLGAAESGEDRTRALVHRTALLLVRTPEGASRCDRCLVELARGGRPDFAALLVGWLTEAPQDWAALIGPSALRVLENLAGGVSVPA
;
A
#
# COMPACT_ATOMS: atom_id res chain seq x y z
N ALA A 1 6.14 22.35 27.88
CA ALA A 1 5.92 21.86 26.51
C ALA A 1 5.14 20.54 26.50
N VAL A 2 5.70 19.42 26.99
CA VAL A 2 5.05 18.09 26.99
C VAL A 2 3.57 18.11 27.44
N ARG A 3 3.29 18.61 28.66
CA ARG A 3 1.90 18.72 29.17
C ARG A 3 0.95 19.51 28.27
N ARG A 4 1.43 20.61 27.66
CA ARG A 4 0.64 21.43 26.72
C ARG A 4 0.36 20.68 25.43
N PHE A 5 1.37 19.98 24.89
CA PHE A 5 1.22 19.16 23.69
C PHE A 5 0.21 18.03 23.93
N THR A 6 0.33 17.31 25.05
CA THR A 6 -0.59 16.23 25.43
C THR A 6 -2.02 16.71 25.60
N ALA A 7 -2.23 17.95 26.05
CA ALA A 7 -3.54 18.58 26.15
C ALA A 7 -4.11 19.08 24.81
N GLY A 8 -3.38 18.90 23.69
CA GLY A 8 -3.84 19.32 22.36
C GLY A 8 -3.66 20.81 22.08
N ASP A 9 -2.72 21.49 22.75
CA ASP A 9 -2.46 22.93 22.52
C ASP A 9 -2.09 23.20 21.04
N PRO A 10 -2.91 23.95 20.28
CA PRO A 10 -2.68 24.18 18.86
C PRO A 10 -1.45 25.05 18.58
N GLN A 11 -0.93 25.77 19.59
CA GLN A 11 0.28 26.59 19.47
C GLN A 11 1.56 25.75 19.54
N LEU A 12 1.47 24.46 19.89
CA LEU A 12 2.63 23.59 20.03
C LEU A 12 2.59 22.50 18.95
N PRO A 13 3.19 22.73 17.76
CA PRO A 13 3.17 21.76 16.67
C PRO A 13 4.00 20.52 17.01
N ALA A 14 3.66 19.39 16.38
CA ALA A 14 4.37 18.12 16.54
C ALA A 14 5.88 18.24 16.28
N SER A 15 6.28 19.05 15.29
CA SER A 15 7.69 19.29 14.93
C SER A 15 8.50 19.93 16.05
N ALA A 16 7.91 20.85 16.80
CA ALA A 16 8.57 21.48 17.94
C ALA A 16 8.86 20.47 19.05
N LEU A 17 7.96 19.49 19.26
CA LEU A 17 8.20 18.43 20.22
C LEU A 17 9.15 17.35 19.69
N ALA A 18 9.09 17.02 18.40
CA ALA A 18 9.99 16.07 17.75
C ALA A 18 11.46 16.50 17.84
N ALA A 19 11.75 17.81 17.76
CA ALA A 19 13.09 18.34 17.96
C ALA A 19 13.71 17.98 19.33
N ALA A 20 12.87 17.74 20.36
CA ALA A 20 13.31 17.34 21.68
C ALA A 20 13.56 15.83 21.83
N LEU A 21 13.25 14.99 20.82
CA LEU A 21 13.45 13.53 20.87
C LEU A 21 14.91 13.12 21.12
N THR A 22 15.87 13.91 20.65
CA THR A 22 17.30 13.62 20.83
C THR A 22 17.79 13.84 22.26
N THR A 23 17.07 14.66 23.04
CA THR A 23 17.45 15.02 24.41
C THR A 23 16.54 14.37 25.46
N HIS A 24 15.25 14.24 25.16
CA HIS A 24 14.23 13.72 26.08
C HIS A 24 13.32 12.70 25.37
N PRO A 25 13.87 11.54 24.93
CA PRO A 25 13.13 10.62 24.07
C PRO A 25 11.90 10.02 24.75
N ASP A 26 12.00 9.60 26.03
CA ASP A 26 10.89 8.90 26.70
C ASP A 26 9.70 9.84 26.95
N PRO A 27 9.86 11.02 27.57
CA PRO A 27 8.74 11.92 27.83
C PRO A 27 8.06 12.42 26.55
N VAL A 28 8.83 12.58 25.46
CA VAL A 28 8.30 13.02 24.18
C VAL A 28 7.51 11.91 23.49
N LEU A 29 8.03 10.69 23.46
CA LEU A 29 7.31 9.55 22.87
C LEU A 29 6.03 9.21 23.65
N ASP A 30 6.03 9.34 24.97
CA ASP A 30 4.82 9.17 25.78
C ASP A 30 3.76 10.24 25.47
N ALA A 31 4.19 11.47 25.20
CA ALA A 31 3.31 12.55 24.80
C ALA A 31 2.67 12.29 23.42
N PHE A 32 3.47 11.83 22.46
CA PHE A 32 2.98 11.41 21.15
C PHE A 32 2.02 10.23 21.26
N ARG A 33 2.35 9.20 22.05
CA ARG A 33 1.46 8.06 22.29
C ARG A 33 0.11 8.51 22.83
N THR A 34 0.13 9.36 23.86
CA THR A 34 -1.11 9.89 24.47
C THR A 34 -1.95 10.66 23.44
N ARG A 35 -1.31 11.48 22.60
CA ARG A 35 -2.00 12.27 21.57
C ARG A 35 -2.60 11.43 20.45
N LEU A 36 -1.91 10.38 20.02
CA LEU A 36 -2.38 9.46 18.98
C LEU A 36 -3.55 8.57 19.44
N HIS A 37 -3.64 8.29 20.74
CA HIS A 37 -4.76 7.55 21.32
C HIS A 37 -5.98 8.45 21.60
N ALA A 38 -5.82 9.77 21.61
CA ALA A 38 -6.94 10.68 21.70
C ALA A 38 -7.76 10.65 20.38
N PRO A 39 -9.09 10.88 20.43
CA PRO A 39 -9.95 10.96 19.25
C PRO A 39 -9.78 12.28 18.46
N ASP A 40 -8.55 12.80 18.37
CA ASP A 40 -8.22 14.10 17.80
C ASP A 40 -7.81 13.96 16.31
N PRO A 41 -8.23 14.88 15.41
CA PRO A 41 -7.80 14.92 14.01
C PRO A 41 -6.29 15.11 13.77
N ALA A 42 -5.47 15.36 14.79
CA ALA A 42 -4.04 15.64 14.63
C ALA A 42 -3.15 14.41 14.33
N ALA A 43 -3.70 13.19 14.26
CA ALA A 43 -2.92 11.97 14.06
C ALA A 43 -2.06 12.02 12.78
N ASP A 44 -2.63 12.50 11.68
CA ASP A 44 -1.95 12.66 10.39
C ASP A 44 -0.72 13.57 10.50
N ALA A 45 -0.88 14.74 11.12
CA ALA A 45 0.21 15.70 11.29
C ALA A 45 1.32 15.15 12.21
N ILE A 46 0.96 14.42 13.25
CA ILE A 46 1.90 13.77 14.16
C ILE A 46 2.70 12.69 13.43
N LEU A 47 2.03 11.78 12.73
CA LEU A 47 2.69 10.68 12.03
C LEU A 47 3.55 11.20 10.86
N CYS A 48 3.08 12.20 10.11
CA CYS A 48 3.90 12.89 9.10
C CYS A 48 5.18 13.48 9.70
N CYS A 49 5.10 14.12 10.88
CA CYS A 49 6.26 14.66 11.57
C CYS A 49 7.22 13.55 12.05
N LEU A 50 6.68 12.46 12.60
CA LEU A 50 7.47 11.34 13.09
C LEU A 50 8.16 10.57 11.97
N ALA A 51 7.66 10.66 10.73
CA ALA A 51 8.31 10.09 9.57
C ALA A 51 9.73 10.65 9.39
N ASP A 52 9.95 11.93 9.66
CA ASP A 52 11.25 12.59 9.47
C ASP A 52 12.29 12.23 10.55
N VAL A 53 11.94 11.43 11.57
CA VAL A 53 12.85 11.01 12.64
C VAL A 53 13.73 9.86 12.16
N THR A 54 14.85 10.17 11.50
CA THR A 54 15.71 9.16 10.84
C THR A 54 16.78 8.52 11.73
N THR A 55 17.07 9.09 12.90
CA THR A 55 18.03 8.51 13.86
C THR A 55 17.66 7.06 14.19
N PRO A 56 18.50 6.04 13.90
CA PRO A 56 18.08 4.64 13.88
C PRO A 56 17.42 4.13 15.17
N ALA A 57 17.96 4.51 16.34
CA ALA A 57 17.39 4.11 17.62
C ALA A 57 16.01 4.74 17.88
N LEU A 58 15.82 6.01 17.51
CA LEU A 58 14.55 6.71 17.66
C LEU A 58 13.53 6.22 16.62
N ALA A 59 13.96 6.01 15.38
CA ALA A 59 13.14 5.47 14.31
C ALA A 59 12.53 4.11 14.68
N ARG A 60 13.31 3.21 15.30
CA ARG A 60 12.78 1.93 15.83
C ARG A 60 11.71 2.14 16.88
N ARG A 61 11.92 3.06 17.82
CA ARG A 61 10.94 3.37 18.87
C ARG A 61 9.66 3.99 18.32
N VAL A 62 9.78 4.85 17.31
CA VAL A 62 8.63 5.39 16.56
C VAL A 62 7.89 4.28 15.82
N ALA A 63 8.60 3.37 15.17
CA ALA A 63 7.98 2.23 14.49
C ALA A 63 7.20 1.33 15.46
N THR A 64 7.74 1.06 16.66
CA THR A 64 6.99 0.36 17.72
C THR A 64 5.73 1.13 18.13
N LEU A 65 5.82 2.45 18.30
CA LEU A 65 4.65 3.28 18.63
C LEU A 65 3.58 3.26 17.53
N VAL A 66 3.97 3.23 16.25
CA VAL A 66 3.02 3.10 15.12
C VAL A 66 2.39 1.71 15.09
N HIS A 67 3.16 0.67 15.35
CA HIS A 67 2.64 -0.69 15.48
C HIS A 67 1.59 -0.79 16.60
N ASP A 68 1.94 -0.33 17.80
CA ASP A 68 1.05 -0.34 18.97
C ASP A 68 -0.23 0.47 18.72
N LEU A 69 -0.11 1.62 18.03
CA LEU A 69 -1.26 2.42 17.61
C LEU A 69 -2.20 1.62 16.70
N LEU A 70 -1.68 0.92 15.69
CA LEU A 70 -2.50 0.18 14.73
C LEU A 70 -3.14 -1.07 15.33
N GLU A 71 -2.48 -1.73 16.28
CA GLU A 71 -3.06 -2.82 17.05
C GLU A 71 -4.21 -2.32 17.95
N ALA A 72 -4.06 -1.13 18.55
CA ALA A 72 -5.11 -0.55 19.40
C ALA A 72 -6.25 0.11 18.60
N ARG A 73 -5.93 0.72 17.45
CA ARG A 73 -6.81 1.57 16.63
C ARG A 73 -6.59 1.30 15.14
N PRO A 74 -7.14 0.20 14.60
CA PRO A 74 -6.99 -0.12 13.17
C PRO A 74 -7.61 0.94 12.24
N GLU A 75 -8.53 1.77 12.74
CA GLU A 75 -9.07 2.92 11.99
C GLU A 75 -8.03 4.01 11.70
N ALA A 76 -6.88 4.03 12.40
CA ALA A 76 -5.75 4.91 12.13
C ALA A 76 -4.87 4.42 10.96
N ALA A 77 -5.35 3.45 10.15
CA ALA A 77 -4.62 2.91 9.02
C ALA A 77 -4.19 4.00 8.01
N ALA A 78 -5.08 4.92 7.65
CA ALA A 78 -4.78 5.95 6.66
C ALA A 78 -3.55 6.82 7.02
N PRO A 79 -3.47 7.46 8.20
CA PRO A 79 -2.28 8.22 8.57
C PRO A 79 -1.03 7.37 8.79
N ALA A 80 -1.18 6.13 9.26
CA ALA A 80 -0.03 5.24 9.42
C ALA A 80 0.55 4.79 8.08
N VAL A 81 -0.30 4.54 7.08
CA VAL A 81 0.10 4.23 5.71
C VAL A 81 0.83 5.42 5.08
N ALA A 82 0.37 6.65 5.31
CA ALA A 82 1.08 7.87 4.87
C ALA A 82 2.47 8.01 5.55
N TYR A 83 2.59 7.66 6.83
CA TYR A 83 3.89 7.56 7.51
C TYR A 83 4.80 6.53 6.85
N ILE A 84 4.29 5.32 6.57
CA ILE A 84 5.09 4.27 5.91
C ILE A 84 5.54 4.71 4.52
N ASP A 85 4.64 5.29 3.73
CA ASP A 85 4.92 5.80 2.39
C ASP A 85 6.05 6.84 2.42
N ARG A 86 5.95 7.85 3.31
CA ARG A 86 7.00 8.86 3.49
C ARG A 86 8.32 8.26 3.97
N ARG A 87 8.26 7.27 4.87
CA ARG A 87 9.46 6.61 5.40
C ARG A 87 10.19 5.80 4.33
N LEU A 88 9.47 5.19 3.40
CA LEU A 88 10.05 4.44 2.28
C LEU A 88 10.95 5.35 1.42
N GLU A 89 10.59 6.63 1.29
CA GLU A 89 11.35 7.62 0.52
C GLU A 89 12.67 8.07 1.17
N HIS A 90 12.94 7.70 2.42
CA HIS A 90 14.28 7.87 3.01
C HIS A 90 15.31 6.86 2.47
N GLY A 91 14.89 5.95 1.60
CA GLY A 91 15.78 5.06 0.89
C GLY A 91 16.21 3.82 1.69
N PRO A 92 17.34 3.19 1.32
CA PRO A 92 17.72 1.88 1.85
C PRO A 92 17.97 1.87 3.37
N ASP A 93 18.35 3.01 3.95
CA ASP A 93 18.60 3.16 5.39
C ASP A 93 17.31 3.00 6.24
N ALA A 94 16.13 3.16 5.62
CA ALA A 94 14.86 2.92 6.30
C ALA A 94 14.55 1.43 6.46
N ARG A 95 15.16 0.55 5.64
CA ARG A 95 14.85 -0.88 5.58
C ARG A 95 14.94 -1.60 6.94
N PRO A 96 15.98 -1.43 7.78
CA PRO A 96 16.07 -2.12 9.07
C PRO A 96 14.94 -1.78 10.05
N VAL A 97 14.26 -0.65 9.84
CA VAL A 97 13.14 -0.20 10.69
C VAL A 97 11.80 -0.54 10.05
N LEU A 98 11.65 -0.27 8.76
CA LEU A 98 10.37 -0.45 8.06
C LEU A 98 10.06 -1.88 7.73
N PHE A 99 11.06 -2.69 7.33
CA PHE A 99 10.79 -4.05 6.93
C PHE A 99 10.13 -4.86 8.07
N PRO A 100 10.68 -4.89 9.30
CA PRO A 100 10.04 -5.61 10.40
C PRO A 100 8.66 -5.05 10.77
N LEU A 101 8.51 -3.71 10.75
CA LEU A 101 7.23 -3.06 11.03
C LEU A 101 6.16 -3.50 10.03
N VAL A 102 6.39 -3.28 8.74
CA VAL A 102 5.42 -3.57 7.69
C VAL A 102 5.16 -5.07 7.60
N ALA A 103 6.21 -5.91 7.66
CA ALA A 103 6.03 -7.35 7.70
C ALA A 103 5.13 -7.77 8.87
N GLY A 104 5.32 -7.22 10.08
CA GLY A 104 4.43 -7.46 11.22
C GLY A 104 2.97 -7.09 10.93
N LEU A 105 2.74 -5.90 10.37
CA LEU A 105 1.39 -5.45 9.99
C LEU A 105 0.74 -6.32 8.90
N LEU A 106 1.54 -6.87 7.98
CA LEU A 106 1.07 -7.81 6.94
C LEU A 106 0.66 -9.17 7.51
N HIS A 107 1.21 -9.58 8.65
CA HIS A 107 0.76 -10.76 9.39
C HIS A 107 -0.42 -10.47 10.33
N SER A 108 -0.84 -9.21 10.48
CA SER A 108 -1.98 -8.84 11.32
C SER A 108 -3.30 -9.38 10.74
N ARG A 109 -4.26 -9.65 11.62
CA ARG A 109 -5.61 -10.09 11.23
C ARG A 109 -6.47 -9.00 10.56
N HIS A 110 -5.98 -7.76 10.51
CA HIS A 110 -6.76 -6.60 10.06
C HIS A 110 -6.73 -6.46 8.53
N VAL A 111 -7.73 -7.02 7.86
CA VAL A 111 -7.88 -6.94 6.38
C VAL A 111 -7.81 -5.50 5.88
N GLN A 112 -8.50 -4.57 6.54
CA GLN A 112 -8.54 -3.16 6.14
C GLN A 112 -7.17 -2.49 6.14
N LEU A 113 -6.32 -2.83 7.11
CA LEU A 113 -4.96 -2.34 7.16
C LEU A 113 -4.11 -2.89 6.01
N ARG A 114 -4.19 -4.19 5.75
CA ARG A 114 -3.48 -4.84 4.63
C ARG A 114 -3.94 -4.28 3.27
N ALA A 115 -5.24 -4.06 3.11
CA ALA A 115 -5.81 -3.43 1.92
C ALA A 115 -5.37 -1.97 1.76
N ALA A 116 -5.17 -1.23 2.85
CA ALA A 116 -4.66 0.13 2.83
C ALA A 116 -3.14 0.20 2.56
N LEU A 117 -2.38 -0.82 2.96
CA LEU A 117 -0.95 -0.94 2.64
C LEU A 117 -0.70 -1.31 1.17
N ALA A 118 -1.60 -2.10 0.57
CA ALA A 118 -1.44 -2.60 -0.80
C ALA A 118 -1.08 -1.50 -1.83
N PRO A 119 -1.75 -0.32 -1.87
CA PRO A 119 -1.40 0.73 -2.82
C PRO A 119 -0.01 1.31 -2.61
N VAL A 120 0.43 1.45 -1.37
CA VAL A 120 1.78 1.93 -1.04
C VAL A 120 2.83 0.91 -1.49
N LEU A 121 2.61 -0.38 -1.24
CA LEU A 121 3.58 -1.41 -1.63
C LEU A 121 3.61 -1.66 -3.16
N ALA A 122 2.46 -1.53 -3.81
CA ALA A 122 2.32 -1.68 -5.26
C ALA A 122 2.73 -0.45 -6.06
N ALA A 123 2.87 0.71 -5.41
CA ALA A 123 3.29 1.93 -6.07
C ALA A 123 4.67 1.75 -6.73
N PRO A 124 4.92 2.39 -7.88
CA PRO A 124 6.20 2.31 -8.61
C PRO A 124 7.41 2.69 -7.73
N GLY A 125 7.21 3.68 -6.85
CA GLY A 125 8.24 4.24 -5.98
C GLY A 125 9.32 5.01 -6.73
N THR A 126 10.09 5.80 -5.97
CA THR A 126 11.34 6.38 -6.47
C THR A 126 12.45 5.33 -6.51
N ASP A 127 13.60 5.67 -7.07
CA ASP A 127 14.76 4.77 -7.06
C ASP A 127 15.21 4.42 -5.62
N ALA A 128 14.94 5.29 -4.65
CA ALA A 128 15.24 5.07 -3.24
C ALA A 128 14.32 4.01 -2.60
N SER A 129 13.03 4.00 -2.96
CA SER A 129 12.01 3.16 -2.31
C SER A 129 11.62 1.91 -3.11
N ARG A 130 11.87 1.87 -4.43
CA ARG A 130 11.39 0.82 -5.35
C ARG A 130 11.77 -0.60 -4.92
N ALA A 131 13.00 -0.80 -4.44
CA ALA A 131 13.48 -2.11 -4.02
C ALA A 131 12.70 -2.62 -2.78
N LEU A 132 12.60 -1.79 -1.74
CA LEU A 132 11.91 -2.17 -0.50
C LEU A 132 10.39 -2.32 -0.68
N ARG A 133 9.77 -1.48 -1.52
CA ARG A 133 8.35 -1.65 -1.92
C ARG A 133 8.13 -3.00 -2.59
N GLY A 134 9.02 -3.40 -3.52
CA GLY A 134 8.98 -4.71 -4.17
C GLY A 134 9.10 -5.88 -3.18
N GLU A 135 10.10 -5.84 -2.28
CA GLU A 135 10.28 -6.88 -1.25
C GLU A 135 9.03 -7.03 -0.37
N LEU A 136 8.44 -5.92 0.08
CA LEU A 136 7.26 -5.94 0.93
C LEU A 136 6.00 -6.36 0.18
N LEU A 137 5.87 -5.99 -1.10
CA LEU A 137 4.80 -6.47 -1.97
C LEU A 137 4.90 -7.98 -2.19
N ASP A 138 6.10 -8.52 -2.33
CA ASP A 138 6.32 -9.96 -2.40
C ASP A 138 5.88 -10.67 -1.13
N VAL A 139 6.20 -10.10 0.04
CA VAL A 139 5.72 -10.59 1.35
C VAL A 139 4.20 -10.58 1.41
N LEU A 140 3.54 -9.49 0.99
CA LEU A 140 2.08 -9.40 0.91
C LEU A 140 1.50 -10.52 0.03
N LEU A 141 1.93 -10.59 -1.23
CA LEU A 141 1.39 -11.53 -2.22
C LEU A 141 1.69 -13.01 -1.90
N SER A 142 2.74 -13.29 -1.13
CA SER A 142 3.09 -14.66 -0.73
C SER A 142 2.09 -15.30 0.24
N GLN A 143 1.41 -14.49 1.05
CA GLN A 143 0.54 -14.96 2.13
C GLN A 143 -0.94 -14.58 1.94
N GLU A 144 -1.22 -13.59 1.09
CA GLU A 144 -2.56 -13.02 0.97
C GLU A 144 -3.58 -13.99 0.37
N ARG A 145 -4.78 -13.98 0.97
CA ARG A 145 -5.94 -14.78 0.55
C ARG A 145 -7.21 -13.94 0.45
N ASP A 146 -7.23 -12.76 1.04
CA ASP A 146 -8.40 -11.88 1.04
C ASP A 146 -8.51 -11.14 -0.30
N ALA A 147 -9.65 -11.31 -0.96
CA ALA A 147 -9.88 -10.73 -2.28
C ALA A 147 -9.90 -9.19 -2.26
N ALA A 148 -10.28 -8.55 -1.15
CA ALA A 148 -10.28 -7.08 -1.05
C ALA A 148 -8.85 -6.51 -1.07
N VAL A 149 -7.90 -7.21 -0.44
CA VAL A 149 -6.49 -6.79 -0.44
C VAL A 149 -5.89 -6.98 -1.83
N LEU A 150 -6.13 -8.12 -2.47
CA LEU A 150 -5.66 -8.40 -3.83
C LEU A 150 -6.28 -7.45 -4.86
N GLU A 151 -7.56 -7.10 -4.74
CA GLU A 151 -8.20 -6.08 -5.58
C GLU A 151 -7.53 -4.71 -5.41
N SER A 152 -7.15 -4.35 -4.17
CA SER A 152 -6.41 -3.11 -3.89
C SER A 152 -5.03 -3.10 -4.57
N VAL A 153 -4.30 -4.22 -4.54
CA VAL A 153 -3.03 -4.38 -5.27
C VAL A 153 -3.26 -4.22 -6.77
N LEU A 154 -4.24 -4.93 -7.34
CA LEU A 154 -4.52 -4.91 -8.77
C LEU A 154 -4.80 -3.48 -9.27
N ARG A 155 -5.64 -2.72 -8.55
CA ARG A 155 -5.90 -1.31 -8.88
C ARG A 155 -4.63 -0.48 -8.85
N ALA A 156 -3.82 -0.60 -7.79
CA ALA A 156 -2.62 0.19 -7.63
C ALA A 156 -1.56 -0.09 -8.71
N VAL A 157 -1.36 -1.36 -9.07
CA VAL A 157 -0.43 -1.77 -10.15
C VAL A 157 -0.85 -1.16 -11.49
N VAL A 158 -2.14 -1.22 -11.82
CA VAL A 158 -2.65 -0.68 -13.10
C VAL A 158 -2.58 0.84 -13.14
N LEU A 159 -2.88 1.52 -12.02
CA LEU A 159 -2.74 2.98 -11.92
C LEU A 159 -1.27 3.42 -12.01
N GLY A 160 -0.34 2.65 -11.45
CA GLY A 160 1.11 2.91 -11.51
C GLY A 160 1.82 2.41 -12.78
N ALA A 161 1.08 1.87 -13.76
CA ALA A 161 1.67 1.20 -14.91
C ALA A 161 2.56 2.12 -15.79
N ALA A 162 2.25 3.42 -15.85
CA ALA A 162 3.00 4.38 -16.67
C ALA A 162 4.46 4.51 -16.20
N GLU A 163 4.67 4.44 -14.90
CA GLU A 163 5.96 4.63 -14.25
C GLU A 163 6.69 3.30 -14.01
N SER A 164 5.94 2.19 -13.86
CA SER A 164 6.51 0.86 -13.59
C SER A 164 7.05 0.15 -14.82
N GLY A 165 6.61 0.56 -16.02
CA GLY A 165 6.87 -0.15 -17.27
C GLY A 165 5.93 -1.35 -17.48
N GLU A 166 5.80 -1.76 -18.75
CA GLU A 166 4.83 -2.76 -19.16
C GLU A 166 5.11 -4.15 -18.56
N ASP A 167 6.35 -4.64 -18.65
CA ASP A 167 6.73 -5.98 -18.18
C ASP A 167 6.42 -6.20 -16.70
N ARG A 168 6.80 -5.23 -15.86
CA ARG A 168 6.52 -5.27 -14.42
C ARG A 168 5.01 -5.21 -14.15
N THR A 169 4.29 -4.37 -14.89
CA THR A 169 2.84 -4.25 -14.78
C THR A 169 2.17 -5.57 -15.15
N ARG A 170 2.53 -6.17 -16.29
CA ARG A 170 2.03 -7.46 -16.78
C ARG A 170 2.26 -8.56 -15.75
N ALA A 171 3.48 -8.68 -15.22
CA ALA A 171 3.83 -9.70 -14.24
C ALA A 171 3.03 -9.56 -12.93
N LEU A 172 2.85 -8.33 -12.42
CA LEU A 172 2.10 -8.08 -11.20
C LEU A 172 0.59 -8.25 -11.37
N VAL A 173 0.02 -7.81 -12.50
CA VAL A 173 -1.39 -8.05 -12.84
C VAL A 173 -1.65 -9.55 -12.93
N HIS A 174 -0.81 -10.28 -13.65
CA HIS A 174 -0.91 -11.74 -13.80
C HIS A 174 -0.85 -12.46 -12.46
N ARG A 175 0.17 -12.18 -11.65
CA ARG A 175 0.33 -12.78 -10.32
C ARG A 175 -0.85 -12.47 -9.40
N THR A 176 -1.35 -11.24 -9.42
CA THR A 176 -2.48 -10.83 -8.57
C THR A 176 -3.79 -11.49 -9.04
N ALA A 177 -4.02 -11.57 -10.34
CA ALA A 177 -5.17 -12.27 -10.93
C ALA A 177 -5.14 -13.77 -10.59
N LEU A 178 -3.98 -14.44 -10.70
CA LEU A 178 -3.80 -15.83 -10.27
C LEU A 178 -4.19 -16.08 -8.81
N LEU A 179 -3.94 -15.12 -7.92
CA LEU A 179 -4.33 -15.22 -6.51
C LEU A 179 -5.84 -15.03 -6.34
N LEU A 180 -6.43 -14.08 -7.05
CA LEU A 180 -7.87 -13.78 -7.01
C LEU A 180 -8.72 -14.94 -7.51
N VAL A 181 -8.36 -15.56 -8.64
CA VAL A 181 -9.19 -16.61 -9.27
C VAL A 181 -9.20 -17.96 -8.52
N ARG A 182 -8.46 -18.07 -7.40
CA ARG A 182 -8.48 -19.26 -6.53
C ARG A 182 -9.87 -19.50 -5.90
N THR A 183 -10.74 -18.50 -5.90
CA THR A 183 -12.12 -18.62 -5.43
C THR A 183 -13.10 -18.05 -6.46
N PRO A 184 -14.36 -18.54 -6.52
CA PRO A 184 -15.37 -17.97 -7.41
C PRO A 184 -15.67 -16.48 -7.13
N GLU A 185 -15.64 -16.08 -5.86
CA GLU A 185 -15.80 -14.68 -5.46
C GLU A 185 -14.64 -13.83 -5.98
N GLY A 186 -13.40 -14.29 -5.80
CA GLY A 186 -12.22 -13.57 -6.24
C GLY A 186 -12.13 -13.49 -7.77
N ALA A 187 -12.53 -14.52 -8.51
CA ALA A 187 -12.66 -14.47 -9.96
C ALA A 187 -13.68 -13.38 -10.41
N SER A 188 -14.85 -13.34 -9.78
CA SER A 188 -15.88 -12.33 -10.07
C SER A 188 -15.38 -10.90 -9.78
N ARG A 189 -14.61 -10.73 -8.69
CA ARG A 189 -13.99 -9.44 -8.34
C ARG A 189 -12.88 -9.04 -9.30
N CYS A 190 -12.04 -10.00 -9.73
CA CYS A 190 -10.99 -9.78 -10.72
C CYS A 190 -11.57 -9.25 -12.03
N ASP A 191 -12.55 -9.95 -12.59
CA ASP A 191 -13.26 -9.56 -13.82
C ASP A 191 -13.84 -8.14 -13.71
N ARG A 192 -14.59 -7.89 -12.63
CA ARG A 192 -15.18 -6.57 -12.37
C ARG A 192 -14.11 -5.49 -12.28
N CYS A 193 -13.04 -5.72 -11.53
CA CYS A 193 -11.96 -4.74 -11.35
C CYS A 193 -11.23 -4.43 -12.65
N LEU A 194 -10.90 -5.44 -13.46
CA LEU A 194 -10.23 -5.25 -14.75
C LEU A 194 -11.11 -4.43 -15.71
N VAL A 195 -12.41 -4.73 -15.78
CA VAL A 195 -13.37 -3.97 -16.59
C VAL A 195 -13.52 -2.53 -16.10
N GLU A 196 -13.62 -2.30 -14.79
CA GLU A 196 -13.69 -0.94 -14.22
C GLU A 196 -12.42 -0.14 -14.55
N LEU A 197 -11.24 -0.74 -14.41
CA LEU A 197 -9.95 -0.11 -14.74
C LEU A 197 -9.82 0.20 -16.23
N ALA A 198 -10.27 -0.72 -17.10
CA ALA A 198 -10.29 -0.52 -18.54
C ALA A 198 -11.24 0.61 -18.97
N ARG A 199 -12.33 0.84 -18.24
CA ARG A 199 -13.28 1.93 -18.52
C ARG A 199 -12.85 3.29 -17.98
N GLY A 200 -12.26 3.33 -16.78
CA GLY A 200 -12.05 4.58 -16.05
C GLY A 200 -10.59 4.97 -15.79
N GLY A 201 -9.64 4.05 -15.90
CA GLY A 201 -8.29 4.23 -15.35
C GLY A 201 -7.25 4.68 -16.37
N ARG A 202 -7.23 4.07 -17.56
CA ARG A 202 -6.24 4.37 -18.61
C ARG A 202 -6.81 4.02 -19.99
N PRO A 203 -6.72 4.92 -20.99
CA PRO A 203 -7.28 4.69 -22.32
C PRO A 203 -6.69 3.45 -23.01
N ASP A 204 -5.45 3.07 -22.69
CA ASP A 204 -4.75 1.97 -23.37
C ASP A 204 -4.75 0.65 -22.58
N PHE A 205 -5.28 0.61 -21.36
CA PHE A 205 -5.16 -0.59 -20.52
C PHE A 205 -5.92 -1.79 -21.11
N ALA A 206 -7.08 -1.54 -21.73
CA ALA A 206 -7.82 -2.59 -22.45
C ALA A 206 -6.97 -3.19 -23.60
N ALA A 207 -6.30 -2.34 -24.38
CA ALA A 207 -5.45 -2.75 -25.48
C ALA A 207 -4.22 -3.55 -25.00
N LEU A 208 -3.57 -3.10 -23.91
CA LEU A 208 -2.47 -3.83 -23.29
C LEU A 208 -2.90 -5.23 -22.82
N LEU A 209 -4.03 -5.33 -22.13
CA LEU A 209 -4.53 -6.60 -21.61
C LEU A 209 -4.89 -7.58 -22.74
N VAL A 210 -5.54 -7.09 -23.81
CA VAL A 210 -5.84 -7.88 -25.01
C VAL A 210 -4.56 -8.29 -25.75
N GLY A 211 -3.55 -7.40 -25.78
CA GLY A 211 -2.22 -7.72 -26.31
C GLY A 211 -1.57 -8.89 -25.56
N TRP A 212 -1.52 -8.82 -24.22
CA TRP A 212 -0.95 -9.89 -23.39
C TRP A 212 -1.70 -11.22 -23.54
N LEU A 213 -3.02 -11.17 -23.64
CA LEU A 213 -3.88 -12.32 -23.94
C LEU A 213 -3.56 -12.93 -25.31
N THR A 214 -3.32 -12.10 -26.33
CA THR A 214 -3.01 -12.56 -27.68
C THR A 214 -1.61 -13.18 -27.76
N GLU A 215 -0.64 -12.61 -27.05
CA GLU A 215 0.73 -13.10 -27.00
C GLU A 215 0.89 -14.41 -26.23
N ALA A 216 0.12 -14.59 -25.15
CA ALA A 216 0.20 -15.79 -24.30
C ALA A 216 -1.19 -16.25 -23.84
N PRO A 217 -2.05 -16.75 -24.73
CA PRO A 217 -3.43 -17.13 -24.39
C PRO A 217 -3.51 -18.14 -23.25
N GLN A 218 -2.61 -19.13 -23.25
CA GLN A 218 -2.55 -20.19 -22.23
C GLN A 218 -2.31 -19.66 -20.81
N ASP A 219 -1.63 -18.51 -20.67
CA ASP A 219 -1.29 -17.94 -19.36
C ASP A 219 -2.42 -17.07 -18.80
N TRP A 220 -3.35 -16.61 -19.64
CA TRP A 220 -4.35 -15.58 -19.29
C TRP A 220 -5.81 -16.05 -19.45
N ALA A 221 -6.10 -17.02 -20.32
CA ALA A 221 -7.47 -17.43 -20.65
C ALA A 221 -8.25 -17.94 -19.43
N ALA A 222 -7.57 -18.57 -18.46
CA ALA A 222 -8.19 -19.03 -17.22
C ALA A 222 -8.40 -17.91 -16.18
N LEU A 223 -7.82 -16.72 -16.39
CA LEU A 223 -7.84 -15.62 -15.42
C LEU A 223 -8.98 -14.64 -15.62
N ILE A 224 -9.53 -14.59 -16.84
CA ILE A 224 -10.53 -13.59 -17.24
C ILE A 224 -11.75 -14.32 -17.75
N GLY A 225 -12.90 -14.06 -17.13
CA GLY A 225 -14.16 -14.65 -17.56
C GLY A 225 -14.56 -14.20 -18.97
N PRO A 226 -15.30 -15.03 -19.72
CA PRO A 226 -15.63 -14.74 -21.13
C PRO A 226 -16.45 -13.45 -21.31
N SER A 227 -17.27 -13.09 -20.32
CA SER A 227 -18.02 -11.83 -20.32
C SER A 227 -17.13 -10.61 -20.13
N ALA A 228 -16.12 -10.70 -19.25
CA ALA A 228 -15.15 -9.63 -19.05
C ALA A 228 -14.25 -9.48 -20.28
N LEU A 229 -13.78 -10.60 -20.85
CA LEU A 229 -13.00 -10.62 -22.08
C LEU A 229 -13.71 -9.88 -23.21
N ARG A 230 -14.99 -10.20 -23.47
CA ARG A 230 -15.77 -9.51 -24.52
C ARG A 230 -15.86 -8.00 -24.31
N VAL A 231 -15.98 -7.55 -23.06
CA VAL A 231 -15.99 -6.12 -22.75
C VAL A 231 -14.62 -5.49 -23.03
N LEU A 232 -13.54 -6.18 -22.68
CA LEU A 232 -12.16 -5.72 -22.92
C LEU A 232 -11.84 -5.63 -24.41
N GLU A 233 -12.21 -6.65 -25.20
CA GLU A 233 -12.06 -6.65 -26.66
C GLU A 233 -12.80 -5.48 -27.31
N ASN A 234 -14.04 -5.22 -26.87
CA ASN A 234 -14.83 -4.08 -27.36
C ASN A 234 -14.16 -2.73 -27.02
N LEU A 235 -13.60 -2.60 -25.82
CA LEU A 235 -12.88 -1.39 -25.41
C LEU A 235 -11.54 -1.23 -26.14
N ALA A 236 -10.88 -2.33 -26.52
CA ALA A 236 -9.65 -2.35 -27.31
C ALA A 236 -9.86 -2.13 -28.82
N GLY A 237 -11.07 -1.77 -29.25
CA GLY A 237 -11.38 -1.50 -30.66
C GLY A 237 -11.80 -2.73 -31.48
N GLY A 238 -12.27 -3.80 -30.82
CA GLY A 238 -12.80 -5.00 -31.48
C GLY A 238 -11.74 -6.01 -31.92
N VAL A 239 -10.53 -5.94 -31.36
CA VAL A 239 -9.50 -6.97 -31.55
C VAL A 239 -9.95 -8.24 -30.83
N SER A 240 -10.16 -9.32 -31.58
CA SER A 240 -10.57 -10.61 -31.01
C SER A 240 -9.33 -11.43 -30.64
N VAL A 241 -9.33 -11.96 -29.42
CA VAL A 241 -8.29 -12.90 -28.96
C VAL A 241 -8.57 -14.27 -29.58
N PRO A 242 -7.58 -14.92 -30.23
CA PRO A 242 -7.76 -16.27 -30.78
C PRO A 242 -8.05 -17.27 -29.66
N ALA A 243 -9.03 -18.14 -29.90
CA ALA A 243 -9.51 -19.17 -28.98
C ALA A 243 -8.51 -20.31 -28.77
#